data_AF-A0A2A3HCQ0-F1
#
_entry.id   AF-A0A2A3HCQ0-F1
#
_cell.length_a   1.000
_cell.length_b   1.000
_cell.length_c   1.000
_cell.angle_alpha   90.00
_cell.angle_beta   90.00
_cell.angle_gamma   90.00
#
_symmetry.space_group_name_H-M   'P 1'
#
loop_
_entity.id
_entity.type
_entity.pdbx_description
1 polymer ?
#
loop_
_entity_poly.entity_id
_entity_poly.type
_entity_poly.pdbx_seq_one_letter_code
_entity_poly.pdbx_strand_id
1 'polypeptide(L)'
;MRPTPRKAIAASALAVTALAALSLPGTPAAAAPPAAPVAAACTPTQVVANGGFESGTSPWSQSSTRVITNRAGQTAHGGTSFAWLGGVGSTHTDTLSQSVTVPSGCSSATLTFWLHIDTAETTSSIAYDKLTAKIGSTTLATYSNLDKNTGYAQKSFDVSAFAGQTVTLAFTGTEDSSLQSSFVVDDVALDTSGGTTPPADSTRTPAAPSYTVSLSSDTSGTVWSGHESATFTNASSTPLSEVYLRLWDNYHGTCSAMPIKVSNVTGGTAGALSVGCTALEIDLPAPLTQGQSATIGFDLGITVPSGADRFGHDGAFSFIGNALPVLAVKDGAGWHLDPYTNNGESFYSLAADFKVTLDHPSTLLVPATGTSVDTPGSSGRTVTTATASKVRDFAWAAGPFSKISGTSTAGTRINVYSVSAISSADAQSMLTTAKSAVDAHASRFGAYPYGELDAVIDNNYWFGGMEYPGFVLDLVSTTALTHEIGHQWWYGIVGDDEYTSPWLDEAFTDYATDLALNKTGTNCWNSVSWASSAEKITNSMAYWDTHSSRYSTVVYGYGKCALHDLRRLIGDTAMTKLLKDYATAHWYGVSTTAEFKAAAQAATSTDLTSFWSTHRIDG
;
A
#
# COMPACT_ATOMS: atom_id res chain seq x y z
N MET A 1 40.72 46.31 -67.59
CA MET A 1 39.75 46.18 -66.47
C MET A 1 39.88 44.77 -65.93
N ARG A 2 40.40 44.61 -64.71
CA ARG A 2 40.63 43.30 -64.08
C ARG A 2 39.37 42.85 -63.33
N PRO A 3 38.84 41.63 -63.55
CA PRO A 3 37.93 41.01 -62.61
C PRO A 3 38.69 40.01 -61.72
N THR A 4 38.54 40.16 -60.41
CA THR A 4 38.99 39.17 -59.42
C THR A 4 37.79 38.36 -58.92
N PRO A 5 37.98 37.07 -58.58
CA PRO A 5 36.92 36.06 -58.59
C PRO A 5 36.35 35.72 -57.21
N ARG A 6 35.17 35.08 -57.23
CA ARG A 6 34.48 34.48 -56.09
C ARG A 6 35.28 33.31 -55.50
N LYS A 7 35.42 33.28 -54.16
CA LYS A 7 35.91 32.13 -53.39
C LYS A 7 34.73 31.31 -52.85
N ALA A 8 34.75 30.01 -53.14
CA ALA A 8 33.94 28.99 -52.51
C ALA A 8 34.60 28.52 -51.20
N ILE A 9 33.78 28.12 -50.24
CA ILE A 9 34.16 27.69 -48.87
C ILE A 9 34.53 26.21 -48.90
N ALA A 10 35.62 25.89 -48.20
CA ALA A 10 36.31 24.62 -48.18
C ALA A 10 35.64 23.56 -47.28
N ALA A 11 35.63 22.32 -47.77
CA ALA A 11 35.53 21.12 -46.96
C ALA A 11 36.97 20.65 -46.63
N SER A 12 37.26 20.42 -45.36
CA SER A 12 38.54 19.86 -44.91
C SER A 12 38.31 18.50 -44.29
N ALA A 13 38.94 17.49 -44.91
CA ALA A 13 39.03 16.12 -44.45
C ALA A 13 39.94 16.04 -43.20
N LEU A 14 39.53 15.27 -42.19
CA LEU A 14 40.43 14.76 -41.16
C LEU A 14 40.63 13.26 -41.34
N ALA A 15 41.90 12.87 -41.32
CA ALA A 15 42.41 11.53 -41.52
C ALA A 15 42.11 10.61 -40.32
N VAL A 16 41.76 9.36 -40.63
CA VAL A 16 41.63 8.26 -39.68
C VAL A 16 43.03 7.67 -39.44
N THR A 17 43.54 7.81 -38.22
CA THR A 17 44.69 7.04 -37.74
C THR A 17 44.20 5.94 -36.79
N ALA A 18 44.47 4.70 -37.16
CA ALA A 18 44.19 3.51 -36.36
C ALA A 18 45.09 3.47 -35.10
N LEU A 19 44.48 3.32 -33.92
CA LEU A 19 45.16 2.88 -32.71
C LEU A 19 44.78 1.42 -32.45
N ALA A 20 45.77 0.54 -32.52
CA ALA A 20 45.65 -0.86 -32.13
C ALA A 20 45.49 -0.95 -30.59
N ALA A 21 44.39 -1.55 -30.13
CA ALA A 21 44.19 -1.88 -28.73
C ALA A 21 45.06 -3.10 -28.38
N LEU A 22 46.03 -2.92 -27.47
CA LEU A 22 46.72 -4.04 -26.82
C LEU A 22 45.74 -4.73 -25.87
N SER A 23 45.49 -6.01 -26.12
CA SER A 23 44.81 -6.93 -25.22
C SER A 23 45.72 -7.30 -24.03
N LEU A 24 45.32 -6.91 -22.82
CA LEU A 24 45.90 -7.42 -21.58
C LEU A 24 45.20 -8.74 -21.19
N PRO A 25 45.93 -9.78 -20.71
CA PRO A 25 45.31 -11.00 -20.19
C PRO A 25 44.57 -10.70 -18.88
N GLY A 26 43.28 -11.06 -18.82
CA GLY A 26 42.49 -10.99 -17.60
C GLY A 26 42.99 -11.96 -16.53
N THR A 27 43.16 -11.47 -15.32
CA THR A 27 43.31 -12.30 -14.12
C THR A 27 41.99 -13.02 -13.84
N PRO A 28 41.99 -14.34 -13.52
CA PRO A 28 40.76 -15.01 -13.12
C PRO A 28 40.28 -14.43 -11.79
N ALA A 29 39.01 -14.05 -11.75
CA ALA A 29 38.32 -13.60 -10.54
C ALA A 29 38.39 -14.72 -9.48
N ALA A 30 38.81 -14.38 -8.27
CA ALA A 30 38.74 -15.29 -7.13
C ALA A 30 37.27 -15.71 -6.90
N ALA A 31 37.06 -17.00 -6.68
CA ALA A 31 35.74 -17.54 -6.36
C ALA A 31 35.17 -16.84 -5.10
N ALA A 32 33.92 -16.37 -5.21
CA ALA A 32 33.19 -15.81 -4.09
C ALA A 32 33.07 -16.85 -2.96
N PRO A 33 33.20 -16.45 -1.67
CA PRO A 33 32.95 -17.35 -0.57
C PRO A 33 31.49 -17.88 -0.63
N PRO A 34 31.25 -19.12 -0.18
CA PRO A 34 29.90 -19.70 -0.20
C PRO A 34 28.94 -18.81 0.60
N ALA A 35 27.75 -18.59 0.04
CA ALA A 35 26.69 -17.81 0.67
C ALA A 35 26.39 -18.36 2.07
N ALA A 36 26.21 -17.45 3.04
CA ALA A 36 25.74 -17.79 4.36
C ALA A 36 24.37 -18.51 4.27
N PRO A 37 24.06 -19.45 5.16
CA PRO A 37 22.77 -20.15 5.15
C PRO A 37 21.62 -19.14 5.24
N VAL A 38 20.64 -19.25 4.34
CA VAL A 38 19.44 -18.42 4.31
C VAL A 38 18.68 -18.60 5.62
N ALA A 39 18.35 -17.49 6.30
CA ALA A 39 17.46 -17.52 7.46
C ALA A 39 16.09 -18.02 7.01
N ALA A 40 15.61 -19.10 7.64
CA ALA A 40 14.29 -19.64 7.34
C ALA A 40 13.21 -18.60 7.66
N ALA A 41 12.24 -18.42 6.75
CA ALA A 41 11.11 -17.52 6.94
C ALA A 41 10.21 -18.01 8.09
N CYS A 42 9.65 -17.07 8.87
CA CYS A 42 8.64 -17.41 9.86
C CYS A 42 7.38 -17.90 9.16
N THR A 43 6.87 -19.06 9.56
CA THR A 43 5.48 -19.46 9.31
C THR A 43 4.71 -19.19 10.59
N PRO A 44 3.92 -18.11 10.68
CA PRO A 44 3.08 -17.86 11.86
C PRO A 44 2.17 -19.06 12.10
N THR A 45 2.28 -19.66 13.27
CA THR A 45 1.45 -20.80 13.67
C THR A 45 1.39 -20.90 15.18
N GLN A 46 0.30 -21.47 15.68
CA GLN A 46 0.28 -22.03 17.03
C GLN A 46 1.06 -23.35 16.99
N VAL A 47 2.03 -23.57 17.89
CA VAL A 47 2.94 -24.75 17.87
C VAL A 47 2.69 -25.80 18.97
N VAL A 48 1.79 -25.52 19.91
CA VAL A 48 1.37 -26.45 20.97
C VAL A 48 0.21 -27.31 20.47
N ALA A 49 0.47 -28.57 20.19
CA ALA A 49 -0.59 -29.51 19.83
C ALA A 49 -1.38 -29.94 21.07
N ASN A 50 -2.71 -30.12 20.89
CA ASN A 50 -3.62 -30.54 21.96
C ASN A 50 -3.52 -29.67 23.23
N GLY A 51 -3.49 -28.34 23.04
CA GLY A 51 -3.32 -27.36 24.12
C GLY A 51 -4.47 -27.30 25.13
N GLY A 52 -5.70 -27.57 24.69
CA GLY A 52 -6.88 -27.72 25.55
C GLY A 52 -7.16 -29.17 25.95
N PHE A 53 -6.23 -30.11 25.73
CA PHE A 53 -6.29 -31.50 26.22
C PHE A 53 -7.47 -32.38 25.76
N GLU A 54 -8.33 -31.91 24.86
CA GLU A 54 -9.51 -32.65 24.36
C GLU A 54 -9.17 -33.89 23.51
N SER A 55 -7.94 -34.02 23.02
CA SER A 55 -7.49 -35.18 22.22
C SER A 55 -6.77 -36.24 23.06
N GLY A 56 -7.09 -36.31 24.36
CA GLY A 56 -6.44 -37.23 25.29
C GLY A 56 -5.02 -36.79 25.63
N THR A 57 -4.10 -37.74 25.78
CA THR A 57 -2.78 -37.47 26.35
C THR A 57 -1.73 -37.13 25.29
N SER A 58 -1.87 -37.59 24.05
CA SER A 58 -0.90 -37.31 22.99
C SER A 58 -1.05 -35.87 22.48
N PRO A 59 0.04 -35.13 22.18
CA PRO A 59 1.46 -35.49 22.24
C PRO A 59 2.16 -35.11 23.56
N TRP A 60 1.41 -34.93 24.64
CA TRP A 60 1.95 -34.62 25.95
C TRP A 60 2.52 -35.86 26.66
N SER A 61 3.64 -35.68 27.34
CA SER A 61 4.20 -36.62 28.30
C SER A 61 3.84 -36.20 29.71
N GLN A 62 3.30 -37.13 30.51
CA GLN A 62 2.83 -36.87 31.87
C GLN A 62 3.40 -37.89 32.86
N SER A 63 3.63 -37.48 34.11
CA SER A 63 4.11 -38.35 35.21
C SER A 63 3.13 -39.47 35.55
N SER A 64 1.84 -39.23 35.35
CA SER A 64 0.74 -40.09 35.76
C SER A 64 -0.43 -39.92 34.81
N THR A 65 -1.21 -40.99 34.60
CA THR A 65 -2.45 -40.96 33.79
C THR A 65 -3.56 -40.09 34.41
N ARG A 66 -3.30 -39.52 35.60
CA ARG A 66 -4.20 -38.62 36.30
C ARG A 66 -3.99 -37.14 35.91
N VAL A 67 -2.89 -36.76 35.28
CA VAL A 67 -2.57 -35.35 35.03
C VAL A 67 -3.53 -34.75 34.01
N ILE A 68 -3.51 -35.23 32.76
CA ILE A 68 -4.54 -34.87 31.78
C ILE A 68 -5.82 -35.65 32.11
N THR A 69 -6.89 -34.94 32.42
CA THR A 69 -8.08 -35.55 33.02
C THR A 69 -9.34 -34.72 32.83
N ASN A 70 -10.48 -35.34 33.12
CA ASN A 70 -11.80 -34.70 33.22
C ASN A 70 -12.51 -35.11 34.53
N ARG A 71 -11.72 -35.50 35.54
CA ARG A 71 -12.22 -35.98 36.84
C ARG A 71 -12.96 -34.86 37.58
N ALA A 72 -14.02 -35.24 38.28
CA ALA A 72 -14.74 -34.34 39.16
C ALA A 72 -13.84 -33.77 40.27
N GLY A 73 -14.08 -32.51 40.64
CA GLY A 73 -13.32 -31.77 41.66
C GLY A 73 -12.65 -30.52 41.11
N GLN A 74 -12.42 -30.46 39.80
CA GLN A 74 -11.98 -29.28 39.07
C GLN A 74 -12.79 -29.17 37.77
N THR A 75 -12.78 -28.00 37.13
CA THR A 75 -13.50 -27.74 35.88
C THR A 75 -12.53 -27.23 34.82
N ALA A 76 -12.71 -27.65 33.56
CA ALA A 76 -11.97 -27.08 32.44
C ALA A 76 -12.29 -25.59 32.25
N HIS A 77 -11.34 -24.82 31.72
CA HIS A 77 -11.58 -23.48 31.23
C HIS A 77 -12.31 -23.53 29.88
N GLY A 78 -11.81 -24.36 28.97
CA GLY A 78 -12.40 -24.67 27.66
C GLY A 78 -12.69 -26.16 27.53
N GLY A 79 -13.73 -26.54 26.79
CA GLY A 79 -14.02 -27.96 26.54
C GLY A 79 -14.39 -28.76 27.79
N THR A 80 -13.81 -29.95 27.93
CA THR A 80 -14.13 -30.94 28.98
C THR A 80 -12.93 -31.50 29.73
N SER A 81 -11.72 -31.32 29.20
CA SER A 81 -10.47 -31.89 29.72
C SER A 81 -9.50 -30.77 30.12
N PHE A 82 -8.62 -31.06 31.07
CA PHE A 82 -7.62 -30.11 31.56
C PHE A 82 -6.42 -30.88 32.14
N ALA A 83 -5.32 -30.18 32.40
CA ALA A 83 -4.20 -30.72 33.13
C ALA A 83 -4.28 -30.36 34.62
N TRP A 84 -4.29 -31.36 35.50
CA TRP A 84 -4.32 -31.19 36.94
C TRP A 84 -3.06 -31.79 37.58
N LEU A 85 -2.18 -30.90 38.07
CA LEU A 85 -0.96 -31.26 38.79
C LEU A 85 -1.16 -31.04 40.29
N GLY A 86 -0.81 -32.04 41.11
CA GLY A 86 -1.03 -32.00 42.57
C GLY A 86 -2.44 -32.44 42.97
N GLY A 87 -2.99 -31.87 44.05
CA GLY A 87 -4.30 -32.23 44.57
C GLY A 87 -4.30 -33.54 45.37
N VAL A 88 -3.15 -33.95 45.93
CA VAL A 88 -2.98 -35.23 46.64
C VAL A 88 -2.96 -35.03 48.16
N GLY A 89 -2.38 -33.92 48.63
CA GLY A 89 -2.26 -33.64 50.06
C GLY A 89 -1.19 -34.44 50.81
N SER A 90 -0.16 -34.90 50.09
CA SER A 90 1.03 -35.56 50.62
C SER A 90 2.18 -35.38 49.61
N THR A 91 3.43 -35.70 50.00
CA THR A 91 4.60 -35.40 49.17
C THR A 91 4.48 -36.05 47.80
N HIS A 92 4.30 -35.21 46.79
CA HIS A 92 3.98 -35.64 45.44
C HIS A 92 4.57 -34.69 44.41
N THR A 93 4.85 -35.20 43.22
CA THR A 93 5.30 -34.38 42.09
C THR A 93 4.65 -34.88 40.82
N ASP A 94 3.93 -33.98 40.15
CA ASP A 94 3.41 -34.21 38.81
C ASP A 94 4.19 -33.39 37.79
N THR A 95 4.36 -33.98 36.61
CA THR A 95 4.99 -33.31 35.47
C THR A 95 4.12 -33.47 34.25
N LEU A 96 4.03 -32.41 33.47
CA LEU A 96 3.40 -32.39 32.15
C LEU A 96 4.35 -31.68 31.18
N SER A 97 4.62 -32.28 30.03
CA SER A 97 5.53 -31.67 29.05
C SER A 97 5.20 -32.03 27.61
N GLN A 98 5.54 -31.12 26.69
CA GLN A 98 5.46 -31.34 25.26
C GLN A 98 6.72 -30.76 24.62
N SER A 99 7.28 -31.48 23.64
CA SER A 99 8.32 -30.92 22.77
C SER A 99 7.65 -30.03 21.73
N VAL A 100 7.98 -28.75 21.72
CA VAL A 100 7.49 -27.78 20.73
C VAL A 100 8.66 -27.23 19.93
N THR A 101 8.47 -27.09 18.62
CA THR A 101 9.43 -26.39 17.77
C THR A 101 8.93 -24.99 17.56
N VAL A 102 9.63 -23.99 18.10
CA VAL A 102 9.34 -22.58 17.79
C VAL A 102 9.98 -22.29 16.43
N PRO A 103 9.21 -21.97 15.38
CA PRO A 103 9.77 -21.73 14.05
C PRO A 103 10.93 -20.74 14.09
N SER A 104 11.97 -21.02 13.32
CA SER A 104 13.03 -20.05 13.05
C SER A 104 12.47 -18.88 12.23
N GLY A 105 13.13 -17.73 12.34
CA GLY A 105 12.75 -16.55 11.58
C GLY A 105 11.63 -15.73 12.18
N CYS A 106 10.95 -16.17 13.24
CA CYS A 106 9.89 -15.37 13.86
C CYS A 106 10.45 -14.27 14.78
N SER A 107 9.96 -13.02 14.64
CA SER A 107 10.36 -11.87 15.46
C SER A 107 9.61 -11.81 16.79
N SER A 108 8.48 -12.52 16.90
CA SER A 108 7.77 -12.71 18.17
C SER A 108 7.29 -14.15 18.33
N ALA A 109 7.33 -14.64 19.56
CA ALA A 109 6.69 -15.88 19.98
C ALA A 109 6.11 -15.67 21.39
N THR A 110 4.81 -15.91 21.56
CA THR A 110 4.10 -15.68 22.82
C THR A 110 3.50 -16.97 23.32
N LEU A 111 3.91 -17.43 24.51
CA LEU A 111 3.28 -18.54 25.21
C LEU A 111 2.14 -18.00 26.09
N THR A 112 0.95 -18.57 25.96
CA THR A 112 -0.17 -18.38 26.89
C THR A 112 -0.69 -19.69 27.45
N PHE A 113 -1.28 -19.63 28.65
CA PHE A 113 -2.07 -20.70 29.23
C PHE A 113 -3.00 -20.14 30.31
N TRP A 114 -4.10 -20.83 30.57
CA TRP A 114 -5.00 -20.51 31.67
C TRP A 114 -4.64 -21.33 32.89
N LEU A 115 -4.53 -20.67 34.05
CA LEU A 115 -4.20 -21.31 35.32
C LEU A 115 -5.26 -21.01 36.38
N HIS A 116 -5.80 -22.08 36.98
CA HIS A 116 -6.59 -22.04 38.20
C HIS A 116 -5.84 -22.74 39.33
N ILE A 117 -5.83 -22.12 40.51
CA ILE A 117 -5.18 -22.66 41.70
C ILE A 117 -6.18 -22.75 42.83
N ASP A 118 -6.34 -23.94 43.40
CA ASP A 118 -7.07 -24.16 44.65
C ASP A 118 -6.16 -24.82 45.68
N THR A 119 -6.35 -24.51 46.95
CA THR A 119 -5.55 -25.08 48.04
C THR A 119 -6.34 -25.20 49.33
N ALA A 120 -6.01 -26.25 50.10
CA ALA A 120 -6.44 -26.46 51.47
C ALA A 120 -5.48 -25.81 52.49
N GLU A 121 -4.34 -25.30 52.02
CA GLU A 121 -3.44 -24.49 52.83
C GLU A 121 -4.14 -23.22 53.33
N THR A 122 -3.89 -22.89 54.59
CA THR A 122 -4.49 -21.71 55.25
C THR A 122 -3.49 -20.58 55.49
N THR A 123 -2.21 -20.83 55.18
CA THR A 123 -1.16 -19.83 55.26
C THR A 123 -1.34 -18.75 54.20
N SER A 124 -0.93 -17.53 54.53
CA SER A 124 -0.88 -16.39 53.59
C SER A 124 0.55 -15.95 53.26
N SER A 125 1.56 -16.62 53.82
CA SER A 125 2.95 -16.18 53.72
C SER A 125 3.96 -17.28 53.37
N ILE A 126 3.55 -18.55 53.32
CA ILE A 126 4.45 -19.66 53.03
C ILE A 126 3.99 -20.37 51.75
N ALA A 127 4.88 -20.42 50.76
CA ALA A 127 4.70 -21.15 49.51
C ALA A 127 5.18 -22.60 49.68
N TYR A 128 4.32 -23.44 50.25
CA TYR A 128 4.57 -24.87 50.48
C TYR A 128 4.59 -25.63 49.16
N ASP A 129 3.49 -25.54 48.42
CA ASP A 129 3.30 -26.23 47.15
C ASP A 129 3.56 -25.29 46.00
N LYS A 130 4.11 -25.80 44.90
CA LYS A 130 4.53 -24.98 43.76
C LYS A 130 4.20 -25.58 42.41
N LEU A 131 3.76 -24.74 41.48
CA LEU A 131 3.75 -25.01 40.05
C LEU A 131 4.86 -24.22 39.37
N THR A 132 5.76 -24.89 38.68
CA THR A 132 6.77 -24.24 37.85
C THR A 132 6.46 -24.42 36.38
N ALA A 133 6.37 -23.33 35.62
CA ALA A 133 6.27 -23.33 34.16
C ALA A 133 7.64 -23.04 33.54
N LYS A 134 8.10 -23.90 32.62
CA LYS A 134 9.40 -23.81 31.97
C LYS A 134 9.30 -23.99 30.46
N ILE A 135 10.24 -23.38 29.75
CA ILE A 135 10.52 -23.66 28.35
C ILE A 135 12.03 -23.89 28.19
N GLY A 136 12.41 -25.09 27.72
CA GLY A 136 13.79 -25.57 27.79
C GLY A 136 14.30 -25.57 29.24
N SER A 137 15.43 -24.92 29.49
CA SER A 137 15.99 -24.74 30.84
C SER A 137 15.46 -23.48 31.58
N THR A 138 14.71 -22.62 30.89
CA THR A 138 14.29 -21.33 31.44
C THR A 138 13.00 -21.47 32.22
N THR A 139 12.98 -20.92 33.43
CA THR A 139 11.75 -20.81 34.25
C THR A 139 11.01 -19.53 33.89
N LEU A 140 9.80 -19.67 33.36
CA LEU A 140 8.94 -18.54 32.99
C LEU A 140 8.25 -17.95 34.20
N ALA A 141 7.71 -18.82 35.07
CA ALA A 141 7.11 -18.43 36.34
C ALA A 141 7.09 -19.61 37.33
N THR A 142 6.99 -19.27 38.61
CA THR A 142 6.64 -20.19 39.69
C THR A 142 5.42 -19.64 40.42
N TYR A 143 4.38 -20.44 40.52
CA TYR A 143 3.17 -20.18 41.29
C TYR A 143 3.12 -21.12 42.49
N SER A 144 2.27 -20.83 43.45
CA SER A 144 2.17 -21.57 44.69
C SER A 144 0.76 -21.59 45.26
N ASN A 145 0.57 -22.26 46.39
CA ASN A 145 -0.64 -22.18 47.20
C ASN A 145 -1.04 -20.73 47.57
N LEU A 146 -0.09 -19.78 47.58
CA LEU A 146 -0.37 -18.36 47.84
C LEU A 146 -1.03 -17.64 46.65
N ASP A 147 -0.96 -18.21 45.46
CA ASP A 147 -1.50 -17.63 44.22
C ASP A 147 -2.94 -18.10 43.94
N LYS A 148 -3.61 -18.69 44.94
CA LYS A 148 -5.02 -19.10 44.88
C LYS A 148 -5.91 -17.97 44.37
N ASN A 149 -6.74 -18.27 43.38
CA ASN A 149 -7.67 -17.33 42.78
C ASN A 149 -9.05 -17.96 42.55
N THR A 150 -10.06 -17.12 42.33
CA THR A 150 -11.38 -17.60 41.90
C THR A 150 -11.34 -17.83 40.39
N GLY A 151 -11.51 -19.08 39.96
CA GLY A 151 -11.48 -19.46 38.55
C GLY A 151 -10.11 -19.32 37.89
N TYR A 152 -10.10 -19.31 36.56
CA TYR A 152 -8.88 -19.26 35.77
C TYR A 152 -8.38 -17.83 35.53
N ALA A 153 -7.07 -17.68 35.46
CA ALA A 153 -6.41 -16.47 34.98
C ALA A 153 -5.41 -16.81 33.87
N GLN A 154 -5.46 -16.08 32.76
CA GLN A 154 -4.51 -16.25 31.67
C GLN A 154 -3.13 -15.73 32.08
N LYS A 155 -2.11 -16.50 31.71
CA LYS A 155 -0.69 -16.15 31.85
C LYS A 155 -0.12 -16.00 30.45
N SER A 156 0.76 -15.02 30.25
CA SER A 156 1.36 -14.70 28.96
C SER A 156 2.85 -14.40 29.12
N PHE A 157 3.68 -14.97 28.26
CA PHE A 157 5.14 -14.85 28.30
C PHE A 157 5.70 -14.66 26.89
N ASP A 158 6.57 -13.68 26.74
CA ASP A 158 7.43 -13.57 25.56
C ASP A 158 8.50 -14.68 25.61
N VAL A 159 8.47 -15.55 24.60
CA VAL A 159 9.40 -16.67 24.42
C VAL A 159 10.13 -16.57 23.08
N SER A 160 10.22 -15.38 22.50
CA SER A 160 10.87 -15.11 21.20
C SER A 160 12.34 -15.54 21.17
N ALA A 161 13.02 -15.56 22.33
CA ALA A 161 14.39 -16.04 22.47
C ALA A 161 14.58 -17.53 22.08
N PHE A 162 13.50 -18.31 21.99
CA PHE A 162 13.52 -19.71 21.61
C PHE A 162 13.24 -19.95 20.11
N ALA A 163 13.08 -18.89 19.30
CA ALA A 163 12.89 -19.01 17.86
C ALA A 163 13.98 -19.88 17.22
N GLY A 164 13.56 -20.82 16.36
CA GLY A 164 14.44 -21.77 15.69
C GLY A 164 14.88 -22.96 16.54
N GLN A 165 14.41 -23.08 17.78
CA GLN A 165 14.76 -24.17 18.67
C GLN A 165 13.57 -25.11 18.89
N THR A 166 13.86 -26.40 18.93
CA THR A 166 12.95 -27.40 19.52
C THR A 166 13.24 -27.45 21.01
N VAL A 167 12.25 -27.06 21.81
CA VAL A 167 12.37 -26.94 23.27
C VAL A 167 11.22 -27.65 23.96
N THR A 168 11.47 -28.13 25.16
CA THR A 168 10.43 -28.74 26.00
C THR A 168 9.67 -27.64 26.74
N LEU A 169 8.38 -27.49 26.45
CA LEU A 169 7.45 -26.78 27.32
C LEU A 169 7.05 -27.72 28.45
N ALA A 170 7.22 -27.30 29.70
CA ALA A 170 6.98 -28.15 30.87
C ALA A 170 6.29 -27.41 32.02
N PHE A 171 5.38 -28.12 32.66
CA PHE A 171 4.75 -27.75 33.93
C PHE A 171 5.12 -28.80 34.97
N THR A 172 5.50 -28.37 36.17
CA THR A 172 5.84 -29.26 37.29
C THR A 172 5.16 -28.77 38.55
N GLY A 173 4.22 -29.56 39.06
CA GLY A 173 3.56 -29.34 40.35
C GLY A 173 4.24 -30.18 41.43
N THR A 174 4.62 -29.57 42.55
CA THR A 174 5.18 -30.27 43.71
C THR A 174 4.37 -29.91 44.94
N GLU A 175 3.91 -30.94 45.65
CA GLU A 175 3.26 -30.82 46.96
C GLU A 175 4.22 -31.25 48.07
N ASP A 176 4.11 -30.60 49.23
CA ASP A 176 4.85 -30.97 50.43
C ASP A 176 4.19 -32.16 51.17
N SER A 177 4.58 -32.45 52.42
CA SER A 177 4.08 -33.61 53.16
C SER A 177 2.61 -33.57 53.60
N SER A 178 1.90 -32.45 53.49
CA SER A 178 0.53 -32.31 54.01
C SER A 178 -0.28 -31.22 53.32
N LEU A 179 -1.61 -31.38 53.30
CA LEU A 179 -2.59 -30.45 52.67
C LEU A 179 -2.39 -30.31 51.16
N GLN A 180 -3.50 -30.23 50.43
CA GLN A 180 -3.44 -30.28 48.96
C GLN A 180 -3.38 -28.90 48.34
N SER A 181 -2.68 -28.80 47.21
CA SER A 181 -2.82 -27.70 46.25
C SER A 181 -3.01 -28.24 44.85
N SER A 182 -4.08 -27.79 44.21
CA SER A 182 -4.44 -28.15 42.84
C SER A 182 -4.00 -27.05 41.88
N PHE A 183 -3.11 -27.40 40.96
CA PHE A 183 -2.69 -26.53 39.87
C PHE A 183 -3.31 -27.01 38.57
N VAL A 184 -4.33 -26.29 38.11
CA VAL A 184 -5.13 -26.68 36.94
C VAL A 184 -4.77 -25.79 35.76
N VAL A 185 -4.13 -26.39 34.75
CA VAL A 185 -3.68 -25.72 33.54
C VAL A 185 -4.60 -26.11 32.38
N ASP A 186 -4.99 -25.14 31.57
CA ASP A 186 -5.81 -25.36 30.40
C ASP A 186 -5.50 -24.38 29.26
N ASP A 187 -5.96 -24.71 28.05
CA ASP A 187 -5.86 -23.88 26.83
C ASP A 187 -4.44 -23.31 26.60
N VAL A 188 -3.45 -24.21 26.59
CA VAL A 188 -2.05 -23.85 26.37
C VAL A 188 -1.81 -23.54 24.89
N ALA A 189 -1.33 -22.33 24.58
CA ALA A 189 -0.99 -21.92 23.24
C ALA A 189 0.38 -21.27 23.16
N LEU A 190 1.11 -21.49 22.07
CA LEU A 190 2.33 -20.75 21.77
C LEU A 190 2.20 -20.25 20.33
N ASP A 191 1.86 -18.99 20.20
CA ASP A 191 1.63 -18.33 18.91
C ASP A 191 2.92 -17.65 18.46
N THR A 192 3.34 -17.89 17.22
CA THR A 192 4.44 -17.17 16.60
C THR A 192 3.93 -16.15 15.59
N SER A 193 4.53 -14.97 15.58
CA SER A 193 4.17 -13.92 14.63
C SER A 193 5.35 -13.02 14.30
N GLY A 194 5.29 -12.40 13.12
CA GLY A 194 6.36 -11.57 12.59
C GLY A 194 7.60 -12.39 12.29
N GLY A 195 8.37 -12.00 11.28
CA GLY A 195 9.58 -12.68 10.93
C GLY A 195 10.09 -12.26 9.58
N THR A 196 11.39 -12.02 9.51
CA THR A 196 12.07 -11.80 8.25
C THR A 196 12.20 -13.15 7.54
N THR A 197 11.26 -13.46 6.65
CA THR A 197 11.69 -13.74 5.27
C THR A 197 12.80 -12.71 5.00
N PRO A 198 14.00 -13.02 4.43
CA PRO A 198 14.63 -11.95 3.64
C PRO A 198 13.47 -11.46 2.78
N PRO A 199 13.02 -10.19 2.93
CA PRO A 199 11.68 -9.83 2.50
C PRO A 199 11.52 -10.50 1.14
N ALA A 200 10.45 -11.29 0.94
CA ALA A 200 10.06 -11.56 -0.43
C ALA A 200 10.17 -10.19 -1.08
N ASP A 201 11.10 -10.06 -2.02
CA ASP A 201 11.87 -8.82 -2.13
C ASP A 201 10.95 -7.61 -2.04
N SER A 202 11.00 -6.90 -0.89
CA SER A 202 10.02 -5.83 -0.64
C SER A 202 10.31 -4.63 -1.53
N THR A 203 11.40 -4.70 -2.29
CA THR A 203 11.66 -3.78 -3.39
C THR A 203 10.57 -3.92 -4.43
N ARG A 204 9.71 -2.90 -4.46
CA ARG A 204 8.73 -2.72 -5.51
C ARG A 204 9.42 -2.70 -6.87
N THR A 205 9.01 -3.59 -7.75
CA THR A 205 9.55 -3.79 -9.11
C THR A 205 8.38 -4.06 -10.06
N PRO A 206 8.43 -3.74 -11.37
CA PRO A 206 9.50 -3.03 -12.07
C PRO A 206 9.69 -1.59 -11.57
N ALA A 207 10.92 -1.18 -11.36
CA ALA A 207 11.27 0.14 -10.84
C ALA A 207 11.66 1.13 -11.95
N ALA A 208 11.55 2.42 -11.62
CA ALA A 208 11.81 3.55 -12.51
C ALA A 208 11.16 3.40 -13.90
N PRO A 209 9.85 3.10 -13.96
CA PRO A 209 9.14 3.01 -15.23
C PRO A 209 9.21 4.33 -15.99
N SER A 210 9.37 4.23 -17.31
CA SER A 210 9.25 5.35 -18.23
C SER A 210 8.47 4.95 -19.48
N TYR A 211 7.51 5.78 -19.86
CA TYR A 211 6.57 5.51 -20.94
C TYR A 211 6.76 6.52 -22.07
N THR A 212 6.92 6.02 -23.30
CA THR A 212 6.87 6.84 -24.51
C THR A 212 5.65 6.46 -25.31
N VAL A 213 4.77 7.41 -25.53
CA VAL A 213 3.46 7.21 -26.15
C VAL A 213 3.30 8.13 -27.34
N SER A 214 2.79 7.60 -28.45
CA SER A 214 2.44 8.36 -29.64
C SER A 214 1.09 7.88 -30.16
N LEU A 215 0.06 8.70 -30.01
CA LEU A 215 -1.31 8.39 -30.42
C LEU A 215 -1.83 9.45 -31.40
N SER A 216 -2.67 9.03 -32.32
CA SER A 216 -3.46 9.92 -33.18
C SER A 216 -4.95 9.63 -32.98
N SER A 217 -5.74 10.70 -32.86
CA SER A 217 -7.19 10.59 -32.66
C SER A 217 -7.98 10.61 -33.96
N ASP A 218 -9.20 10.07 -33.91
CA ASP A 218 -10.25 10.40 -34.87
C ASP A 218 -10.67 11.89 -34.80
N THR A 219 -11.66 12.28 -35.60
CA THR A 219 -12.13 13.67 -35.70
C THR A 219 -12.84 14.18 -34.44
N SER A 220 -13.33 13.28 -33.59
CA SER A 220 -14.06 13.60 -32.35
C SER A 220 -13.22 13.51 -31.09
N GLY A 221 -12.02 12.93 -31.14
CA GLY A 221 -11.20 12.68 -29.95
C GLY A 221 -11.71 11.50 -29.12
N THR A 222 -12.49 10.60 -29.72
CA THR A 222 -13.12 9.45 -29.06
C THR A 222 -12.42 8.12 -29.35
N VAL A 223 -11.67 8.05 -30.45
CA VAL A 223 -10.87 6.87 -30.80
C VAL A 223 -9.43 7.31 -30.98
N TRP A 224 -8.52 6.64 -30.28
CA TRP A 224 -7.09 6.89 -30.34
C TRP A 224 -6.37 5.61 -30.75
N SER A 225 -5.35 5.75 -31.59
CA SER A 225 -4.52 4.62 -31.97
C SER A 225 -3.08 5.05 -32.20
N GLY A 226 -2.16 4.14 -31.94
CA GLY A 226 -0.74 4.38 -32.15
C GLY A 226 0.10 3.38 -31.40
N HIS A 227 1.15 3.84 -30.73
CA HIS A 227 2.15 2.99 -30.12
C HIS A 227 2.55 3.50 -28.75
N GLU A 228 2.81 2.57 -27.85
CA GLU A 228 3.35 2.82 -26.52
C GLU A 228 4.52 1.87 -26.24
N SER A 229 5.55 2.40 -25.57
CA SER A 229 6.63 1.60 -25.01
C SER A 229 6.86 1.93 -23.54
N ALA A 230 7.14 0.89 -22.77
CA ALA A 230 7.46 0.97 -21.35
C ALA A 230 8.88 0.44 -21.12
N THR A 231 9.76 1.29 -20.62
CA THR A 231 11.11 0.93 -20.16
C THR A 231 11.12 0.85 -18.64
N PHE A 232 11.75 -0.18 -18.09
CA PHE A 232 11.79 -0.42 -16.65
C PHE A 232 13.03 -1.19 -16.24
N THR A 233 13.30 -1.21 -14.94
CA THR A 233 14.43 -1.93 -14.35
C THR A 233 13.95 -2.90 -13.29
N ASN A 234 14.49 -4.12 -13.28
CA ASN A 234 14.26 -5.01 -12.15
C ASN A 234 15.08 -4.52 -10.95
N ALA A 235 14.45 -3.85 -9.97
CA ALA A 235 15.14 -3.46 -8.75
C ALA A 235 15.26 -4.62 -7.74
N SER A 236 14.49 -5.68 -7.95
CA SER A 236 14.48 -6.86 -7.10
C SER A 236 15.70 -7.76 -7.35
N SER A 237 16.26 -8.28 -6.27
CA SER A 237 17.15 -9.44 -6.20
C SER A 237 16.55 -10.72 -6.79
N THR A 238 15.22 -10.83 -6.86
CA THR A 238 14.52 -11.94 -7.53
C THR A 238 14.48 -11.66 -9.04
N PRO A 239 14.96 -12.58 -9.89
CA PRO A 239 14.88 -12.41 -11.34
C PRO A 239 13.42 -12.24 -11.80
N LEU A 240 13.19 -11.23 -12.63
CA LEU A 240 11.87 -10.91 -13.17
C LEU A 240 11.73 -11.57 -14.54
N SER A 241 10.86 -12.57 -14.66
CA SER A 241 10.67 -13.33 -15.91
C SER A 241 9.48 -12.82 -16.72
N GLU A 242 8.55 -12.14 -16.05
CA GLU A 242 7.32 -11.60 -16.60
C GLU A 242 7.04 -10.20 -16.05
N VAL A 243 6.21 -9.43 -16.75
CA VAL A 243 5.59 -8.21 -16.22
C VAL A 243 4.10 -8.20 -16.56
N TYR A 244 3.31 -7.44 -15.82
CA TYR A 244 1.91 -7.20 -16.15
C TYR A 244 1.68 -5.75 -16.57
N LEU A 245 0.91 -5.56 -17.64
CA LEU A 245 0.29 -4.28 -17.98
C LEU A 245 -1.09 -4.19 -17.33
N ARG A 246 -1.34 -3.12 -16.59
CA ARG A 246 -2.64 -2.76 -16.02
C ARG A 246 -3.46 -2.01 -17.07
N LEU A 247 -4.65 -2.52 -17.32
CA LEU A 247 -5.61 -2.08 -18.32
C LEU A 247 -6.94 -1.75 -17.62
N TRP A 248 -6.89 -0.97 -16.54
CA TRP A 248 -7.99 -0.78 -15.59
C TRP A 248 -9.34 -0.48 -16.28
N ASP A 249 -9.37 0.44 -17.24
CA ASP A 249 -10.62 0.86 -17.87
C ASP A 249 -11.19 -0.12 -18.90
N ASN A 250 -10.54 -1.27 -19.12
CA ASN A 250 -11.23 -2.39 -19.76
C ASN A 250 -12.45 -2.87 -18.96
N TYR A 251 -12.55 -2.50 -17.68
CA TYR A 251 -13.74 -2.65 -16.85
C TYR A 251 -15.01 -2.05 -17.50
N HIS A 252 -14.90 -0.93 -18.24
CA HIS A 252 -16.05 -0.29 -18.91
C HIS A 252 -16.54 -1.04 -20.16
N GLY A 253 -15.90 -2.15 -20.52
CA GLY A 253 -16.31 -3.00 -21.64
C GLY A 253 -16.52 -4.45 -21.22
N THR A 254 -16.20 -5.36 -22.12
CA THR A 254 -16.11 -6.80 -21.83
C THR A 254 -14.82 -7.35 -22.41
N CYS A 255 -14.38 -8.53 -21.96
CA CYS A 255 -13.23 -9.21 -22.55
C CYS A 255 -13.36 -9.47 -24.06
N SER A 256 -14.57 -9.49 -24.62
CA SER A 256 -14.80 -9.61 -26.06
C SER A 256 -14.91 -8.26 -26.80
N ALA A 257 -15.11 -7.16 -26.07
CA ALA A 257 -15.27 -5.81 -26.57
C ALA A 257 -14.57 -4.80 -25.64
N MET A 258 -13.24 -4.92 -25.56
CA MET A 258 -12.42 -4.06 -24.71
C MET A 258 -12.25 -2.67 -25.32
N PRO A 259 -12.40 -1.59 -24.52
CA PRO A 259 -12.07 -0.23 -24.95
C PRO A 259 -10.58 -0.02 -25.17
N ILE A 260 -9.70 -0.68 -24.41
CA ILE A 260 -8.25 -0.62 -24.54
C ILE A 260 -7.74 -1.94 -25.14
N LYS A 261 -7.03 -1.84 -26.27
CA LYS A 261 -6.50 -2.97 -27.01
C LYS A 261 -4.99 -2.84 -27.17
N VAL A 262 -4.29 -3.87 -26.71
CA VAL A 262 -2.85 -4.05 -26.90
C VAL A 262 -2.65 -5.10 -28.00
N SER A 263 -1.78 -4.80 -28.96
CA SER A 263 -1.44 -5.72 -30.06
C SER A 263 0.02 -5.54 -30.49
N ASN A 264 0.53 -6.47 -31.31
CA ASN A 264 1.90 -6.40 -31.86
C ASN A 264 2.98 -6.15 -30.80
N VAL A 265 2.90 -6.87 -29.67
CA VAL A 265 3.86 -6.76 -28.57
C VAL A 265 5.28 -7.12 -29.03
N THR A 266 6.24 -6.31 -28.60
CA THR A 266 7.68 -6.45 -28.79
C THR A 266 8.39 -6.37 -27.44
N GLY A 267 9.62 -6.90 -27.35
CA GLY A 267 10.37 -6.96 -26.09
C GLY A 267 9.88 -8.04 -25.11
N GLY A 268 8.86 -8.80 -25.50
CA GLY A 268 8.26 -9.91 -24.76
C GLY A 268 7.18 -10.60 -25.59
N THR A 269 6.51 -11.59 -25.01
CA THR A 269 5.37 -12.29 -25.62
C THR A 269 4.12 -12.04 -24.77
N ALA A 270 3.04 -11.57 -25.39
CA ALA A 270 1.77 -11.37 -24.68
C ALA A 270 1.16 -12.71 -24.27
N GLY A 271 0.88 -12.86 -22.98
CA GLY A 271 0.15 -13.97 -22.40
C GLY A 271 -1.36 -13.74 -22.43
N ALA A 272 -2.08 -14.41 -21.52
CA ALA A 272 -3.51 -14.24 -21.38
C ALA A 272 -3.88 -12.99 -20.59
N LEU A 273 -5.01 -12.40 -20.94
CA LEU A 273 -5.68 -11.42 -20.09
C LEU A 273 -6.24 -12.09 -18.84
N SER A 274 -6.14 -11.41 -17.71
CA SER A 274 -6.64 -11.83 -16.41
C SER A 274 -7.38 -10.70 -15.70
N VAL A 275 -7.97 -10.98 -14.53
CA VAL A 275 -8.70 -10.00 -13.70
C VAL A 275 -9.75 -9.22 -14.50
N GLY A 276 -10.68 -9.94 -15.12
CA GLY A 276 -11.71 -9.30 -15.96
C GLY A 276 -11.16 -8.53 -17.16
N CYS A 277 -9.98 -8.93 -17.67
CA CYS A 277 -9.27 -8.28 -18.76
C CYS A 277 -8.65 -6.91 -18.44
N THR A 278 -8.41 -6.65 -17.16
CA THR A 278 -7.69 -5.46 -16.66
C THR A 278 -6.21 -5.72 -16.37
N ALA A 279 -5.72 -6.94 -16.58
CA ALA A 279 -4.30 -7.27 -16.46
C ALA A 279 -3.83 -8.14 -17.62
N LEU A 280 -2.78 -7.72 -18.33
CA LEU A 280 -2.15 -8.47 -19.41
C LEU A 280 -0.73 -8.88 -19.02
N GLU A 281 -0.48 -10.18 -18.93
CA GLU A 281 0.85 -10.73 -18.71
C GLU A 281 1.72 -10.60 -19.97
N ILE A 282 2.99 -10.23 -19.79
CA ILE A 282 4.00 -10.19 -20.83
C ILE A 282 5.21 -11.01 -20.36
N ASP A 283 5.43 -12.16 -20.99
CA ASP A 283 6.60 -12.99 -20.77
C ASP A 283 7.84 -12.31 -21.37
N LEU A 284 8.87 -12.09 -20.55
CA LEU A 284 10.13 -11.54 -21.03
C LEU A 284 10.95 -12.63 -21.74
N PRO A 285 11.72 -12.28 -22.79
CA PRO A 285 12.49 -13.27 -23.55
C PRO A 285 13.60 -13.93 -22.73
N ALA A 286 14.03 -13.28 -21.64
CA ALA A 286 14.92 -13.83 -20.64
C ALA A 286 14.64 -13.15 -19.28
N PRO A 287 14.83 -13.85 -18.14
CA PRO A 287 14.68 -13.24 -16.83
C PRO A 287 15.67 -12.08 -16.63
N LEU A 288 15.16 -10.93 -16.18
CA LEU A 288 15.99 -9.78 -15.80
C LEU A 288 16.51 -9.96 -14.38
N THR A 289 17.82 -10.02 -14.21
CA THR A 289 18.44 -9.98 -12.88
C THR A 289 18.43 -8.57 -12.31
N GLN A 290 18.74 -8.43 -11.01
CA GLN A 290 18.74 -7.14 -10.32
C GLN A 290 19.59 -6.09 -11.05
N GLY A 291 19.01 -4.92 -11.27
CA GLY A 291 19.62 -3.79 -11.96
C GLY A 291 19.58 -3.87 -13.49
N GLN A 292 19.10 -4.98 -14.08
CA GLN A 292 18.89 -5.06 -15.52
C GLN A 292 17.59 -4.38 -15.93
N SER A 293 17.60 -3.80 -17.12
CA SER A 293 16.46 -3.10 -17.70
C SER A 293 15.97 -3.79 -18.97
N ALA A 294 14.69 -3.63 -19.25
CA ALA A 294 14.07 -4.01 -20.51
C ALA A 294 13.14 -2.91 -21.01
N THR A 295 12.77 -3.03 -22.29
CA THR A 295 11.71 -2.25 -22.90
C THR A 295 10.73 -3.20 -23.55
N ILE A 296 9.45 -3.05 -23.23
CA ILE A 296 8.35 -3.64 -23.99
C ILE A 296 7.68 -2.54 -24.81
N GLY A 297 7.19 -2.89 -26.00
CA GLY A 297 6.49 -1.95 -26.88
C GLY A 297 5.33 -2.62 -27.58
N PHE A 298 4.25 -1.89 -27.84
CA PHE A 298 3.03 -2.45 -28.41
C PHE A 298 2.20 -1.39 -29.13
N ASP A 299 1.41 -1.85 -30.09
CA ASP A 299 0.40 -1.03 -30.72
C ASP A 299 -0.81 -0.93 -29.79
N LEU A 300 -1.27 0.30 -29.58
CA LEU A 300 -2.32 0.66 -28.63
C LEU A 300 -3.51 1.22 -29.39
N GLY A 301 -4.70 0.70 -29.09
CA GLY A 301 -5.98 1.26 -29.52
C GLY A 301 -6.87 1.55 -28.32
N ILE A 302 -7.46 2.75 -28.27
CA ILE A 302 -8.36 3.20 -27.20
C ILE A 302 -9.65 3.68 -27.85
N THR A 303 -10.78 3.16 -27.38
CA THR A 303 -12.12 3.62 -27.75
C THR A 303 -12.80 4.12 -26.49
N VAL A 304 -12.98 5.44 -26.40
CA VAL A 304 -13.61 6.10 -25.26
C VAL A 304 -15.11 5.78 -25.28
N PRO A 305 -15.69 5.17 -24.23
CA PRO A 305 -17.10 4.83 -24.18
C PRO A 305 -17.97 6.08 -23.96
N SER A 306 -19.25 6.00 -24.31
CA SER A 306 -20.20 7.08 -24.01
C SER A 306 -20.53 7.08 -22.52
N GLY A 307 -20.52 8.27 -21.90
CA GLY A 307 -20.81 8.48 -20.49
C GLY A 307 -19.94 9.58 -19.90
N ALA A 308 -20.50 10.41 -19.02
CA ALA A 308 -19.77 11.44 -18.28
C ALA A 308 -18.97 10.81 -17.13
N ASP A 309 -17.98 10.00 -17.48
CA ASP A 309 -17.12 9.21 -16.59
C ASP A 309 -15.65 9.67 -16.67
N ARG A 310 -14.81 9.25 -15.72
CA ARG A 310 -13.35 9.49 -15.74
C ARG A 310 -12.67 8.87 -16.97
N PHE A 311 -13.24 7.78 -17.49
CA PHE A 311 -12.95 7.23 -18.81
C PHE A 311 -14.25 7.15 -19.63
N GLY A 312 -14.59 8.24 -20.31
CA GLY A 312 -15.83 8.34 -21.07
C GLY A 312 -15.96 9.65 -21.84
N HIS A 313 -16.98 9.76 -22.69
CA HIS A 313 -17.29 11.02 -23.38
C HIS A 313 -18.74 11.48 -23.12
N ASP A 314 -18.87 12.77 -22.82
CA ASP A 314 -20.13 13.50 -22.77
C ASP A 314 -20.26 14.40 -23.99
N GLY A 315 -21.10 13.98 -24.95
CA GLY A 315 -21.22 14.66 -26.23
C GLY A 315 -19.87 14.74 -26.96
N ALA A 316 -19.36 15.96 -27.10
CA ALA A 316 -18.10 16.27 -27.81
C ALA A 316 -16.88 16.39 -26.88
N PHE A 317 -17.04 16.09 -25.58
CA PHE A 317 -15.98 16.17 -24.59
C PHE A 317 -15.61 14.75 -24.13
N SER A 318 -14.41 14.32 -24.45
CA SER A 318 -13.85 13.05 -23.99
C SER A 318 -12.95 13.29 -22.78
N PHE A 319 -13.07 12.43 -21.77
CA PHE A 319 -12.22 12.36 -20.59
C PHE A 319 -11.55 10.99 -20.58
N ILE A 320 -10.22 11.00 -20.53
CA ILE A 320 -9.40 9.82 -20.77
C ILE A 320 -8.42 9.64 -19.60
N GLY A 321 -8.98 9.30 -18.44
CA GLY A 321 -8.26 8.76 -17.29
C GLY A 321 -7.87 7.29 -17.50
N ASN A 322 -6.82 6.84 -16.80
CA ASN A 322 -6.30 5.44 -16.70
C ASN A 322 -6.25 4.59 -18.00
N ALA A 323 -6.30 5.23 -19.18
CA ALA A 323 -6.40 4.54 -20.46
C ALA A 323 -5.06 4.06 -21.03
N LEU A 324 -3.93 4.60 -20.56
CA LEU A 324 -2.60 4.12 -20.94
C LEU A 324 -2.24 2.89 -20.12
N PRO A 325 -1.85 1.77 -20.75
CA PRO A 325 -1.41 0.60 -20.01
C PRO A 325 -0.09 0.84 -19.24
N VAL A 326 -0.13 0.80 -17.92
CA VAL A 326 1.06 0.96 -17.06
C VAL A 326 1.49 -0.37 -16.43
N LEU A 327 2.74 -0.47 -15.99
CA LEU A 327 3.27 -1.66 -15.33
C LEU A 327 2.65 -1.85 -13.94
N ALA A 328 2.17 -3.07 -13.66
CA ALA A 328 1.76 -3.47 -12.32
C ALA A 328 2.95 -3.50 -11.36
N VAL A 329 2.68 -3.27 -10.07
CA VAL A 329 3.69 -3.38 -9.02
C VAL A 329 3.80 -4.82 -8.55
N LYS A 330 5.03 -5.30 -8.34
CA LYS A 330 5.36 -6.54 -7.64
C LYS A 330 6.24 -6.22 -6.44
N ASP A 331 5.93 -6.80 -5.30
CA ASP A 331 6.78 -6.75 -4.12
C ASP A 331 6.73 -8.10 -3.37
N GLY A 332 6.95 -8.06 -2.05
CA GLY A 332 6.92 -9.24 -1.20
C GLY A 332 5.58 -9.93 -1.07
N ALA A 333 4.48 -9.24 -1.35
CA ALA A 333 3.15 -9.84 -1.40
C ALA A 333 2.87 -10.52 -2.75
N GLY A 334 3.73 -10.32 -3.75
CA GLY A 334 3.54 -10.80 -5.11
C GLY A 334 3.11 -9.68 -6.04
N TRP A 335 2.42 -10.05 -7.13
CA TRP A 335 1.88 -9.10 -8.09
C TRP A 335 0.60 -8.45 -7.52
N HIS A 336 0.56 -7.12 -7.56
CA HIS A 336 -0.61 -6.33 -7.21
C HIS A 336 -1.49 -6.16 -8.44
N LEU A 337 -2.48 -7.05 -8.56
CA LEU A 337 -3.38 -7.13 -9.71
C LEU A 337 -4.85 -6.94 -9.31
N ASP A 338 -5.11 -6.16 -8.28
CA ASP A 338 -6.43 -5.96 -7.69
C ASP A 338 -7.49 -5.56 -8.73
N PRO A 339 -8.75 -5.97 -8.58
CA PRO A 339 -9.80 -5.63 -9.53
C PRO A 339 -10.13 -4.14 -9.51
N TYR A 340 -10.68 -3.64 -10.63
CA TYR A 340 -11.25 -2.30 -10.69
C TYR A 340 -12.44 -2.16 -9.73
N THR A 341 -12.55 -1.02 -9.06
CA THR A 341 -13.71 -0.64 -8.25
C THR A 341 -14.40 0.61 -8.80
N ASN A 342 -15.73 0.61 -8.69
CA ASN A 342 -16.59 1.75 -9.04
C ASN A 342 -17.07 2.53 -7.79
N ASN A 343 -16.60 2.15 -6.61
CA ASN A 343 -16.98 2.75 -5.33
C ASN A 343 -15.91 3.73 -4.78
N GLY A 344 -14.70 3.66 -5.31
CA GLY A 344 -13.54 4.51 -5.05
C GLY A 344 -12.42 4.16 -6.05
N GLU A 345 -11.18 4.18 -5.58
CA GLU A 345 -9.98 4.06 -6.40
C GLU A 345 -9.38 2.64 -6.30
N SER A 346 -8.67 2.22 -7.33
CA SER A 346 -8.05 0.88 -7.40
C SER A 346 -6.71 0.91 -8.13
N PHE A 347 -6.08 2.08 -8.17
CA PHE A 347 -4.87 2.27 -8.92
C PHE A 347 -3.68 2.13 -7.98
N TYR A 348 -2.68 1.41 -8.47
CA TYR A 348 -1.44 1.25 -7.74
C TYR A 348 -0.30 1.17 -8.74
N SER A 349 0.49 2.22 -8.77
CA SER A 349 1.60 2.42 -9.70
C SER A 349 2.77 3.10 -9.00
N LEU A 350 3.98 2.82 -9.49
CA LEU A 350 5.17 3.55 -9.06
C LEU A 350 5.29 4.84 -9.87
N ALA A 351 5.84 5.88 -9.24
CA ALA A 351 6.13 7.13 -9.93
C ALA A 351 7.03 6.89 -11.17
N ALA A 352 6.57 7.42 -12.30
CA ALA A 352 7.09 7.17 -13.62
C ALA A 352 7.34 8.48 -14.38
N ASP A 353 8.09 8.37 -15.47
CA ASP A 353 8.28 9.47 -16.41
C ASP A 353 7.50 9.18 -17.71
N PHE A 354 6.62 10.09 -18.12
CA PHE A 354 5.82 9.98 -19.33
C PHE A 354 6.25 11.02 -20.36
N LYS A 355 6.40 10.58 -21.61
CA LYS A 355 6.46 11.44 -22.79
C LYS A 355 5.36 11.03 -23.76
N VAL A 356 4.31 11.81 -23.83
CA VAL A 356 3.10 11.48 -24.59
C VAL A 356 2.93 12.48 -25.73
N THR A 357 2.78 11.95 -26.94
CA THR A 357 2.50 12.73 -28.16
C THR A 357 1.10 12.40 -28.64
N LEU A 358 0.24 13.42 -28.68
CA LEU A 358 -1.17 13.32 -29.04
C LEU A 358 -1.42 14.15 -30.31
N ASP A 359 -1.61 13.48 -31.45
CA ASP A 359 -2.02 14.11 -32.70
C ASP A 359 -3.55 14.15 -32.78
N HIS A 360 -4.14 15.34 -32.80
CA HIS A 360 -5.60 15.55 -32.75
C HIS A 360 -6.05 16.65 -33.74
N PRO A 361 -7.34 16.73 -34.11
CA PRO A 361 -7.87 17.86 -34.87
C PRO A 361 -7.59 19.19 -34.16
N SER A 362 -7.20 20.21 -34.92
CA SER A 362 -6.92 21.55 -34.38
C SER A 362 -8.14 22.28 -33.80
N THR A 363 -9.34 21.71 -33.98
CA THR A 363 -10.58 22.20 -33.37
C THR A 363 -10.78 21.74 -31.92
N LEU A 364 -9.96 20.79 -31.44
CA LEU A 364 -10.01 20.28 -30.07
C LEU A 364 -8.87 20.88 -29.25
N LEU A 365 -9.16 21.18 -27.98
CA LEU A 365 -8.14 21.35 -26.96
C LEU A 365 -7.90 20.02 -26.26
N VAL A 366 -6.63 19.74 -25.94
CA VAL A 366 -6.19 18.50 -25.31
C VAL A 366 -5.36 18.79 -24.06
N PRO A 367 -5.98 19.16 -22.92
CA PRO A 367 -5.28 19.22 -21.65
C PRO A 367 -4.82 17.83 -21.22
N ALA A 368 -3.65 17.75 -20.59
CA ALA A 368 -3.04 16.48 -20.21
C ALA A 368 -2.14 16.62 -18.99
N THR A 369 -1.90 15.51 -18.28
CA THR A 369 -0.91 15.40 -17.22
C THR A 369 0.47 15.90 -17.67
N GLY A 370 1.13 16.68 -16.81
CA GLY A 370 2.46 17.23 -17.04
C GLY A 370 2.45 18.55 -17.82
N THR A 371 3.62 18.93 -18.34
CA THR A 371 3.74 20.16 -19.14
C THR A 371 3.49 19.87 -20.61
N SER A 372 2.50 20.55 -21.20
CA SER A 372 2.09 20.34 -22.59
C SER A 372 2.57 21.45 -23.53
N VAL A 373 3.02 21.05 -24.73
CA VAL A 373 3.41 21.96 -25.82
C VAL A 373 2.74 21.54 -27.13
N ASP A 374 2.04 22.50 -27.73
CA ASP A 374 1.39 22.32 -29.02
C ASP A 374 2.32 22.68 -30.17
N THR A 375 2.32 21.86 -31.21
CA THR A 375 3.00 22.14 -32.48
C THR A 375 2.08 21.87 -33.66
N PRO A 376 2.25 22.56 -34.80
CA PRO A 376 1.48 22.26 -36.00
C PRO A 376 1.70 20.81 -36.47
N GLY A 377 0.62 20.08 -36.67
CA GLY A 377 0.63 18.74 -37.27
C GLY A 377 0.44 18.77 -38.78
N SER A 378 -0.15 17.71 -39.32
CA SER A 378 -0.66 17.72 -40.70
C SER A 378 -1.81 18.73 -40.88
N SER A 379 -2.25 18.97 -42.12
CA SER A 379 -3.29 19.98 -42.40
C SER A 379 -4.55 19.77 -41.55
N GLY A 380 -4.87 20.76 -40.70
CA GLY A 380 -6.03 20.73 -39.82
C GLY A 380 -5.81 19.97 -38.50
N ARG A 381 -4.57 19.58 -38.20
CA ARG A 381 -4.20 18.86 -36.99
C ARG A 381 -3.15 19.59 -36.16
N THR A 382 -3.22 19.38 -34.86
CA THR A 382 -2.27 19.85 -33.85
C THR A 382 -1.66 18.63 -33.18
N VAL A 383 -0.36 18.70 -32.90
CA VAL A 383 0.35 17.69 -32.12
C VAL A 383 0.68 18.29 -30.76
N THR A 384 0.03 17.77 -29.73
CA THR A 384 0.28 18.10 -28.32
C THR A 384 1.30 17.13 -27.76
N THR A 385 2.45 17.63 -27.32
CA THR A 385 3.47 16.82 -26.62
C THR A 385 3.45 17.16 -25.13
N ALA A 386 3.05 16.21 -24.30
CA ALA A 386 3.05 16.31 -22.85
C ALA A 386 4.28 15.57 -22.27
N THR A 387 4.98 16.23 -21.36
CA THR A 387 6.07 15.60 -20.57
C THR A 387 5.75 15.70 -19.10
N ALA A 388 5.67 14.56 -18.44
CA ALA A 388 5.43 14.44 -17.00
C ALA A 388 6.56 13.62 -16.37
N SER A 389 7.12 14.09 -15.27
CA SER A 389 8.19 13.39 -14.55
C SER A 389 7.75 13.09 -13.13
N LYS A 390 8.05 11.87 -12.67
CA LYS A 390 7.66 11.38 -11.34
C LYS A 390 6.16 11.51 -11.04
N VAL A 391 5.32 11.18 -12.02
CA VAL A 391 3.87 11.05 -11.87
C VAL A 391 3.48 9.58 -11.85
N ARG A 392 2.39 9.25 -11.16
CA ARG A 392 1.90 7.86 -11.06
C ARG A 392 1.14 7.45 -12.30
N ASP A 393 0.32 8.37 -12.77
CA ASP A 393 -0.71 8.14 -13.77
C ASP A 393 -0.63 9.27 -14.80
N PHE A 394 -1.15 9.01 -16.00
CA PHE A 394 -1.24 10.00 -17.05
C PHE A 394 -2.66 10.01 -17.61
N ALA A 395 -3.31 11.17 -17.56
CA ALA A 395 -4.64 11.39 -18.10
C ALA A 395 -4.64 12.55 -19.08
N TRP A 396 -5.64 12.58 -19.96
CA TRP A 396 -5.93 13.73 -20.82
C TRP A 396 -7.43 13.86 -21.08
N ALA A 397 -7.83 15.01 -21.59
CA ALA A 397 -9.16 15.20 -22.17
C ALA A 397 -9.04 15.66 -23.62
N ALA A 398 -10.12 15.56 -24.38
CA ALA A 398 -10.18 16.11 -25.74
C ALA A 398 -11.57 16.66 -26.03
N GLY A 399 -11.67 17.92 -26.44
CA GLY A 399 -12.96 18.53 -26.70
C GLY A 399 -12.88 20.01 -27.08
N PRO A 400 -14.00 20.62 -27.48
CA PRO A 400 -14.08 22.05 -27.78
C PRO A 400 -14.15 22.89 -26.50
N PHE A 401 -13.20 22.70 -25.58
CA PHE A 401 -13.16 23.40 -24.30
C PHE A 401 -12.90 24.91 -24.46
N SER A 402 -13.38 25.70 -23.51
CA SER A 402 -12.85 27.04 -23.25
C SER A 402 -11.69 26.95 -22.26
N LYS A 403 -10.63 27.75 -22.44
CA LYS A 403 -9.46 27.77 -21.55
C LYS A 403 -9.25 29.15 -20.95
N ILE A 404 -9.03 29.20 -19.63
CA ILE A 404 -8.43 30.34 -18.93
C ILE A 404 -7.19 29.88 -18.15
N SER A 405 -6.24 30.79 -17.95
CA SER A 405 -4.97 30.48 -17.27
C SER A 405 -4.61 31.54 -16.25
N GLY A 406 -3.83 31.15 -15.25
CA GLY A 406 -3.21 32.05 -14.29
C GLY A 406 -1.99 31.42 -13.63
N THR A 407 -1.27 32.22 -12.86
CA THR A 407 -0.15 31.73 -12.03
C THR A 407 -0.49 31.95 -10.57
N SER A 408 -0.28 30.94 -9.72
CA SER A 408 -0.42 31.03 -8.27
C SER A 408 0.60 32.01 -7.68
N THR A 409 0.44 32.36 -6.40
CA THR A 409 1.40 33.28 -5.74
C THR A 409 2.77 32.62 -5.59
N ALA A 410 2.81 31.30 -5.39
CA ALA A 410 4.04 30.52 -5.32
C ALA A 410 4.67 30.21 -6.69
N GLY A 411 4.03 30.60 -7.80
CA GLY A 411 4.59 30.50 -9.15
C GLY A 411 4.12 29.29 -9.97
N THR A 412 3.19 28.48 -9.47
CA THR A 412 2.63 27.35 -10.23
C THR A 412 1.69 27.85 -11.32
N ARG A 413 1.85 27.37 -12.55
CA ARG A 413 0.92 27.66 -13.64
C ARG A 413 -0.34 26.81 -13.47
N ILE A 414 -1.50 27.44 -13.54
CA ILE A 414 -2.81 26.80 -13.46
C ILE A 414 -3.58 27.10 -14.74
N ASN A 415 -4.16 26.08 -15.33
CA ASN A 415 -5.09 26.21 -16.45
C ASN A 415 -6.45 25.61 -16.05
N VAL A 416 -7.54 26.28 -16.40
CA VAL A 416 -8.90 25.76 -16.27
C VAL A 416 -9.48 25.60 -17.67
N TYR A 417 -9.87 24.37 -17.99
CA TYR A 417 -10.58 24.01 -19.20
C TYR A 417 -12.03 23.72 -18.82
N SER A 418 -12.99 24.30 -19.52
CA SER A 418 -14.39 24.14 -19.15
C SER A 418 -15.26 23.84 -20.35
N VAL A 419 -16.26 23.00 -20.15
CA VAL A 419 -17.30 22.78 -21.16
C VAL A 419 -18.13 24.05 -21.37
N SER A 420 -18.82 24.13 -22.51
CA SER A 420 -19.55 25.34 -22.93
C SER A 420 -20.67 25.79 -21.97
N ALA A 421 -21.18 24.90 -21.13
CA ALA A 421 -22.21 25.19 -20.15
C ALA A 421 -21.69 25.93 -18.90
N ILE A 422 -20.38 25.94 -18.66
CA ILE A 422 -19.77 26.60 -17.50
C ILE A 422 -19.68 28.10 -17.77
N SER A 423 -20.19 28.92 -16.84
CA SER A 423 -20.12 30.37 -16.98
C SER A 423 -18.68 30.87 -16.81
N SER A 424 -18.37 32.02 -17.39
CA SER A 424 -17.05 32.66 -17.19
C SER A 424 -16.78 33.03 -15.74
N ALA A 425 -17.83 33.31 -14.95
CA ALA A 425 -17.72 33.56 -13.51
C ALA A 425 -17.34 32.29 -12.74
N ASP A 426 -17.96 31.16 -13.07
CA ASP A 426 -17.64 29.86 -12.45
C ASP A 426 -16.23 29.40 -12.83
N ALA A 427 -15.84 29.51 -14.11
CA ALA A 427 -14.49 29.21 -14.54
C ALA A 427 -13.45 30.06 -13.78
N GLN A 428 -13.71 31.36 -13.62
CA GLN A 428 -12.84 32.27 -12.85
C GLN A 428 -12.81 31.92 -11.35
N SER A 429 -13.92 31.46 -10.79
CA SER A 429 -14.00 30.94 -9.42
C SER A 429 -13.13 29.69 -9.24
N MET A 430 -13.21 28.74 -10.18
CA MET A 430 -12.37 27.53 -10.18
C MET A 430 -10.89 27.87 -10.33
N LEU A 431 -10.52 28.79 -11.22
CA LEU A 431 -9.13 29.23 -11.36
C LEU A 431 -8.60 29.87 -10.08
N THR A 432 -9.42 30.67 -9.40
CA THR A 432 -9.04 31.32 -8.13
C THR A 432 -8.88 30.29 -7.02
N THR A 433 -9.77 29.30 -6.97
CA THR A 433 -9.73 28.19 -6.02
C THR A 433 -8.48 27.36 -6.23
N ALA A 434 -8.22 26.91 -7.46
CA ALA A 434 -7.06 26.07 -7.79
C ALA A 434 -5.72 26.73 -7.44
N LYS A 435 -5.58 28.03 -7.76
CA LYS A 435 -4.39 28.82 -7.37
C LYS A 435 -4.20 28.90 -5.86
N SER A 436 -5.29 29.01 -5.10
CA SER A 436 -5.22 29.12 -3.64
C SER A 436 -4.96 27.76 -2.99
N ALA A 437 -5.59 26.70 -3.50
CA ALA A 437 -5.44 25.34 -3.01
C ALA A 437 -4.00 24.84 -3.20
N VAL A 438 -3.40 25.03 -4.39
CA VAL A 438 -2.02 24.59 -4.65
C VAL A 438 -1.03 25.30 -3.71
N ASP A 439 -1.19 26.60 -3.47
CA ASP A 439 -0.31 27.35 -2.56
C ASP A 439 -0.53 26.92 -1.10
N ALA A 440 -1.78 26.66 -0.70
CA ALA A 440 -2.12 26.24 0.66
C ALA A 440 -1.53 24.86 0.99
N HIS A 441 -1.67 23.89 0.10
CA HIS A 441 -1.11 22.55 0.27
C HIS A 441 0.42 22.55 0.16
N ALA A 442 0.98 23.31 -0.79
CA ALA A 442 2.43 23.44 -0.93
C ALA A 442 3.11 23.99 0.33
N SER A 443 2.48 24.97 0.98
CA SER A 443 3.00 25.55 2.22
C SER A 443 3.07 24.55 3.38
N ARG A 444 2.21 23.52 3.37
CA ARG A 444 2.10 22.49 4.42
C ARG A 444 3.03 21.31 4.16
N PHE A 445 2.99 20.78 2.94
CA PHE A 445 3.55 19.45 2.66
C PHE A 445 4.84 19.50 1.84
N GLY A 446 5.11 20.59 1.12
CA GLY A 446 6.29 20.75 0.27
C GLY A 446 5.95 21.40 -1.08
N ALA A 447 6.94 21.95 -1.78
CA ALA A 447 6.67 22.65 -3.05
C ALA A 447 6.06 21.72 -4.11
N TYR A 448 5.09 22.24 -4.88
CA TYR A 448 4.46 21.51 -5.97
C TYR A 448 5.47 21.29 -7.13
N PRO A 449 5.76 20.03 -7.53
CA PRO A 449 6.90 19.75 -8.40
C PRO A 449 6.58 19.68 -9.91
N TYR A 450 5.30 19.56 -10.30
CA TYR A 450 4.92 19.20 -11.67
C TYR A 450 4.83 20.38 -12.66
N GLY A 451 5.20 21.59 -12.23
CA GLY A 451 5.29 22.79 -13.07
C GLY A 451 3.96 23.45 -13.43
N GLU A 452 2.99 22.66 -13.91
CA GLU A 452 1.61 23.11 -14.15
C GLU A 452 0.56 22.15 -13.56
N LEU A 453 -0.67 22.66 -13.45
CA LEU A 453 -1.87 21.90 -13.10
C LEU A 453 -3.01 22.32 -14.02
N ASP A 454 -3.63 21.33 -14.66
CA ASP A 454 -4.80 21.48 -15.52
C ASP A 454 -6.05 21.00 -14.77
N ALA A 455 -7.06 21.85 -14.65
CA ALA A 455 -8.37 21.47 -14.12
C ALA A 455 -9.41 21.48 -15.25
N VAL A 456 -10.07 20.34 -15.47
CA VAL A 456 -11.12 20.17 -16.48
C VAL A 456 -12.47 20.13 -15.78
N ILE A 457 -13.33 21.09 -16.12
CA ILE A 457 -14.59 21.35 -15.43
C ILE A 457 -15.79 21.01 -16.33
N ASP A 458 -16.58 20.06 -15.86
CA ASP A 458 -17.87 19.64 -16.42
C ASP A 458 -18.93 19.62 -15.30
N ASN A 459 -20.20 19.89 -15.61
CA ASN A 459 -21.29 19.79 -14.62
C ASN A 459 -21.96 18.40 -14.59
N ASN A 460 -21.59 17.51 -15.51
CA ASN A 460 -22.30 16.24 -15.74
C ASN A 460 -21.59 15.01 -15.16
N TYR A 461 -20.42 15.16 -14.52
CA TYR A 461 -19.77 14.04 -13.85
C TYR A 461 -20.71 13.43 -12.80
N TRP A 462 -20.81 12.11 -12.79
CA TRP A 462 -21.55 11.39 -11.76
C TRP A 462 -20.75 11.23 -10.46
N PHE A 463 -19.44 11.47 -10.52
CA PHE A 463 -18.48 11.43 -9.43
C PHE A 463 -18.13 12.85 -8.94
N GLY A 464 -17.49 12.94 -7.75
CA GLY A 464 -17.17 14.21 -7.09
C GLY A 464 -15.99 14.94 -7.71
N GLY A 465 -14.95 14.20 -8.07
CA GLY A 465 -13.73 14.67 -8.73
C GLY A 465 -12.80 13.48 -9.03
N MET A 466 -11.68 13.74 -9.72
CA MET A 466 -10.63 12.76 -9.98
C MET A 466 -9.28 13.48 -10.10
N GLU A 467 -8.24 12.89 -9.52
CA GLU A 467 -7.08 13.62 -9.00
C GLU A 467 -5.75 13.40 -9.74
N TYR A 468 -5.78 12.94 -11.00
CA TYR A 468 -4.55 12.55 -11.71
C TYR A 468 -3.40 13.58 -11.55
N PRO A 469 -2.13 13.13 -11.42
CA PRO A 469 -1.05 14.06 -11.17
C PRO A 469 -0.96 15.17 -12.24
N GLY A 470 -1.05 16.43 -11.81
CA GLY A 470 -1.08 17.60 -12.69
C GLY A 470 -2.32 17.77 -13.54
N PHE A 471 -3.34 16.95 -13.38
CA PHE A 471 -4.56 16.97 -14.18
C PHE A 471 -5.77 16.53 -13.32
N VAL A 472 -6.70 17.43 -13.04
CA VAL A 472 -7.89 17.10 -12.22
C VAL A 472 -9.17 17.24 -13.03
N LEU A 473 -10.11 16.32 -12.83
CA LEU A 473 -11.49 16.41 -13.30
C LEU A 473 -12.36 16.84 -12.13
N ASP A 474 -13.23 17.83 -12.31
CA ASP A 474 -14.11 18.28 -11.24
C ASP A 474 -15.40 18.94 -11.74
N LEU A 475 -16.39 18.99 -10.87
CA LEU A 475 -17.57 19.83 -10.98
C LEU A 475 -17.26 21.29 -10.59
N VAL A 476 -18.23 22.19 -10.77
CA VAL A 476 -18.11 23.55 -10.19
C VAL A 476 -18.31 23.48 -8.67
N SER A 477 -17.23 23.20 -7.94
CA SER A 477 -17.21 23.08 -6.49
C SER A 477 -15.88 23.54 -5.93
N THR A 478 -15.88 24.59 -5.10
CA THR A 478 -14.63 25.08 -4.50
C THR A 478 -14.05 24.12 -3.47
N THR A 479 -14.89 23.29 -2.85
CA THR A 479 -14.45 22.32 -1.83
C THR A 479 -13.90 21.07 -2.50
N ALA A 480 -14.59 20.53 -3.50
CA ALA A 480 -14.09 19.38 -4.27
C ALA A 480 -12.77 19.75 -4.95
N LEU A 481 -12.67 20.91 -5.60
CA LEU A 481 -11.43 21.30 -6.27
C LEU A 481 -10.26 21.47 -5.32
N THR A 482 -10.53 21.88 -4.07
CA THR A 482 -9.50 21.95 -3.04
C THR A 482 -9.05 20.55 -2.59
N HIS A 483 -9.97 19.57 -2.60
CA HIS A 483 -9.73 18.15 -2.35
C HIS A 483 -8.93 17.50 -3.47
N GLU A 484 -9.37 17.60 -4.72
CA GLU A 484 -8.65 17.03 -5.88
C GLU A 484 -7.21 17.59 -6.00
N ILE A 485 -7.01 18.85 -5.61
CA ILE A 485 -5.68 19.47 -5.59
C ILE A 485 -4.87 19.05 -4.34
N GLY A 486 -5.52 18.62 -3.26
CA GLY A 486 -4.86 18.01 -2.11
C GLY A 486 -4.23 16.67 -2.44
N HIS A 487 -4.89 15.89 -3.30
CA HIS A 487 -4.36 14.61 -3.79
C HIS A 487 -3.06 14.75 -4.60
N GLN A 488 -2.72 15.96 -5.06
CA GLN A 488 -1.43 16.18 -5.69
C GLN A 488 -0.26 15.90 -4.73
N TRP A 489 -0.49 15.97 -3.41
CA TRP A 489 0.47 15.54 -2.39
C TRP A 489 0.21 14.14 -1.85
N TRP A 490 -1.05 13.82 -1.51
CA TRP A 490 -1.46 12.51 -0.98
C TRP A 490 -2.06 11.68 -2.10
N TYR A 491 -1.51 10.50 -2.40
CA TYR A 491 -1.55 9.83 -3.70
C TYR A 491 -0.49 10.35 -4.70
N GLY A 492 -0.63 11.56 -5.27
CA GLY A 492 0.22 12.01 -6.39
C GLY A 492 1.73 11.95 -6.11
N ILE A 493 2.19 12.70 -5.10
CA ILE A 493 3.60 12.73 -4.67
C ILE A 493 3.89 11.61 -3.66
N VAL A 494 3.14 11.57 -2.55
CA VAL A 494 3.22 10.53 -1.53
C VAL A 494 2.17 9.49 -1.88
N GLY A 495 2.60 8.46 -2.59
CA GLY A 495 1.67 7.43 -3.03
C GLY A 495 1.31 6.46 -1.95
N ASP A 496 0.39 5.60 -2.32
CA ASP A 496 -0.07 4.46 -1.56
C ASP A 496 -0.63 3.45 -2.57
N ASP A 497 -1.19 2.37 -2.05
CA ASP A 497 -1.95 1.40 -2.81
C ASP A 497 -3.42 1.66 -2.48
N GLU A 498 -4.07 2.43 -3.35
CA GLU A 498 -5.43 2.94 -3.14
C GLU A 498 -6.42 1.79 -2.94
N TYR A 499 -6.16 0.61 -3.52
CA TYR A 499 -7.04 -0.54 -3.32
C TYR A 499 -6.91 -1.11 -1.91
N THR A 500 -5.69 -1.31 -1.43
CA THR A 500 -5.46 -1.96 -0.13
C THR A 500 -5.57 -1.01 1.05
N SER A 501 -5.23 0.27 0.86
CA SER A 501 -5.15 1.30 1.90
C SER A 501 -5.80 2.64 1.50
N PRO A 502 -7.07 2.66 1.03
CA PRO A 502 -7.78 3.86 0.51
C PRO A 502 -8.02 4.97 1.54
N TRP A 503 -7.42 4.89 2.72
CA TRP A 503 -7.48 5.98 3.69
C TRP A 503 -6.24 6.88 3.63
N LEU A 504 -5.12 6.38 3.09
CA LEU A 504 -3.87 7.14 3.00
C LEU A 504 -3.92 8.24 1.92
N ASP A 505 -4.72 8.03 0.89
CA ASP A 505 -5.17 9.01 -0.10
C ASP A 505 -6.30 9.88 0.48
N GLU A 506 -7.48 9.32 0.72
CA GLU A 506 -8.72 10.07 0.90
C GLU A 506 -8.86 10.75 2.26
N ALA A 507 -8.48 10.06 3.35
CA ALA A 507 -8.56 10.68 4.66
C ALA A 507 -7.54 11.82 4.81
N PHE A 508 -6.35 11.64 4.23
CA PHE A 508 -5.29 12.65 4.26
C PHE A 508 -5.67 13.85 3.40
N THR A 509 -6.22 13.62 2.22
CA THR A 509 -6.72 14.69 1.36
C THR A 509 -7.89 15.42 2.00
N ASP A 510 -8.90 14.74 2.54
CA ASP A 510 -10.05 15.39 3.17
C ASP A 510 -9.63 16.20 4.42
N TYR A 511 -8.67 15.68 5.19
CA TYR A 511 -8.02 16.43 6.28
C TYR A 511 -7.24 17.65 5.76
N ALA A 512 -6.48 17.52 4.66
CA ALA A 512 -5.77 18.62 4.03
C ALA A 512 -6.74 19.71 3.51
N THR A 513 -7.87 19.31 2.94
CA THR A 513 -8.97 20.18 2.52
C THR A 513 -9.51 20.97 3.70
N ASP A 514 -9.77 20.32 4.83
CA ASP A 514 -10.16 21.00 6.06
C ASP A 514 -9.12 22.05 6.49
N LEU A 515 -7.82 21.71 6.44
CA LEU A 515 -6.75 22.64 6.80
C LEU A 515 -6.62 23.83 5.83
N ALA A 516 -6.84 23.63 4.54
CA ALA A 516 -6.82 24.69 3.52
C ALA A 516 -8.01 25.64 3.71
N LEU A 517 -9.16 25.11 4.12
CA LEU A 517 -10.38 25.87 4.41
C LEU A 517 -10.46 26.41 5.85
N ASN A 518 -9.39 26.28 6.63
CA ASN A 518 -9.30 26.71 8.04
C ASN A 518 -10.36 26.06 8.96
N LYS A 519 -10.79 24.84 8.65
CA LYS A 519 -11.67 24.04 9.51
C LYS A 519 -10.86 23.34 10.60
N THR A 520 -11.41 23.31 11.81
CA THR A 520 -10.73 22.76 13.00
C THR A 520 -11.08 21.29 13.27
N GLY A 521 -11.94 20.68 12.46
CA GLY A 521 -12.52 19.36 12.72
C GLY A 521 -13.47 19.33 13.93
N THR A 522 -13.90 20.50 14.43
CA THR A 522 -14.93 20.57 15.48
C THR A 522 -16.21 19.93 14.97
N ASN A 523 -16.82 19.04 15.75
CA ASN A 523 -18.05 18.30 15.40
C ASN A 523 -17.91 17.30 14.25
N CYS A 524 -16.70 16.98 13.78
CA CYS A 524 -16.56 16.03 12.68
C CYS A 524 -17.16 14.64 13.03
N TRP A 525 -17.17 14.29 14.32
CA TRP A 525 -17.77 13.07 14.86
C TRP A 525 -19.31 13.03 14.80
N ASN A 526 -19.98 14.17 14.63
CA ASN A 526 -21.45 14.24 14.69
C ASN A 526 -22.12 13.57 13.49
N SER A 527 -21.41 13.41 12.38
CA SER A 527 -21.92 12.83 11.13
C SER A 527 -21.47 11.39 10.89
N VAL A 528 -20.73 10.78 11.82
CA VAL A 528 -20.15 9.44 11.64
C VAL A 528 -20.55 8.52 12.78
N SER A 529 -20.86 7.26 12.45
CA SER A 529 -21.13 6.19 13.41
C SER A 529 -20.67 4.85 12.82
N TRP A 530 -20.12 3.96 13.64
CA TRP A 530 -19.71 2.62 13.23
C TRP A 530 -20.96 1.75 13.10
N ALA A 531 -21.17 1.15 11.94
CA ALA A 531 -22.31 0.26 11.69
C ALA A 531 -22.04 -1.18 12.16
N SER A 532 -20.77 -1.59 12.27
CA SER A 532 -20.38 -2.91 12.76
C SER A 532 -19.02 -2.88 13.44
N SER A 533 -18.63 -3.96 14.12
CA SER A 533 -17.26 -4.15 14.64
C SER A 533 -16.25 -4.53 13.55
N ALA A 534 -16.72 -4.87 12.34
CA ALA A 534 -15.86 -5.22 11.22
C ALA A 534 -15.36 -4.00 10.44
N GLU A 535 -16.07 -2.86 10.51
CA GLU A 535 -15.65 -1.60 9.89
C GLU A 535 -14.38 -1.07 10.56
N LYS A 536 -13.37 -0.76 9.75
CA LYS A 536 -12.08 -0.20 10.12
C LYS A 536 -11.70 0.85 9.08
N ILE A 537 -11.01 1.91 9.49
CA ILE A 537 -10.52 2.92 8.53
C ILE A 537 -9.61 2.25 7.48
N THR A 538 -8.86 1.22 7.90
CA THR A 538 -7.86 0.51 7.08
C THR A 538 -8.44 -0.70 6.32
N ASN A 539 -9.76 -0.79 6.15
CA ASN A 539 -10.32 -1.81 5.26
C ASN A 539 -10.01 -1.46 3.79
N SER A 540 -9.72 -2.49 2.99
CA SER A 540 -9.47 -2.35 1.54
C SER A 540 -10.76 -2.18 0.75
N MET A 541 -10.62 -1.82 -0.53
CA MET A 541 -11.74 -1.71 -1.47
C MET A 541 -12.47 -3.03 -1.67
N ALA A 542 -11.82 -4.19 -1.50
CA ALA A 542 -12.51 -5.49 -1.48
C ALA A 542 -13.64 -5.55 -0.42
N TYR A 543 -13.41 -4.96 0.76
CA TYR A 543 -14.42 -4.85 1.80
C TYR A 543 -15.46 -3.78 1.42
N TRP A 544 -15.01 -2.62 0.95
CA TRP A 544 -15.91 -1.50 0.65
C TRP A 544 -16.81 -1.73 -0.56
N ASP A 545 -16.39 -2.51 -1.55
CA ASP A 545 -17.24 -2.91 -2.67
C ASP A 545 -18.47 -3.69 -2.20
N THR A 546 -18.31 -4.49 -1.13
CA THR A 546 -19.42 -5.23 -0.50
C THR A 546 -20.19 -4.39 0.52
N HIS A 547 -19.70 -3.20 0.87
CA HIS A 547 -20.27 -2.29 1.87
C HIS A 547 -20.31 -0.83 1.37
N SER A 548 -20.58 -0.62 0.08
CA SER A 548 -20.34 0.65 -0.65
C SER A 548 -20.92 1.88 0.04
N SER A 549 -22.15 1.77 0.53
CA SER A 549 -22.85 2.86 1.26
C SER A 549 -22.11 3.39 2.51
N ARG A 550 -21.09 2.67 2.99
CA ARG A 550 -20.32 2.98 4.19
C ARG A 550 -18.94 3.57 3.88
N TYR A 551 -18.42 3.40 2.66
CA TYR A 551 -17.08 3.82 2.25
C TYR A 551 -16.80 5.28 2.62
N SER A 552 -17.58 6.22 2.06
CA SER A 552 -17.39 7.65 2.33
C SER A 552 -17.53 8.02 3.82
N THR A 553 -18.44 7.36 4.56
CA THR A 553 -18.59 7.63 6.00
C THR A 553 -17.33 7.23 6.78
N VAL A 554 -16.73 6.09 6.45
CA VAL A 554 -15.60 5.54 7.19
C VAL A 554 -14.27 6.09 6.69
N VAL A 555 -13.99 5.95 5.41
CA VAL A 555 -12.68 6.29 4.85
C VAL A 555 -12.44 7.80 4.93
N TYR A 556 -13.40 8.62 4.49
CA TYR A 556 -13.28 10.08 4.53
C TYR A 556 -13.66 10.61 5.92
N GLY A 557 -14.89 10.32 6.36
CA GLY A 557 -15.46 10.86 7.59
C GLY A 557 -14.70 10.47 8.85
N TYR A 558 -14.61 9.16 9.15
CA TYR A 558 -13.82 8.66 10.29
C TYR A 558 -12.33 8.95 10.10
N GLY A 559 -11.80 8.77 8.89
CA GLY A 559 -10.39 9.03 8.56
C GLY A 559 -9.94 10.44 8.92
N LYS A 560 -10.57 11.48 8.37
CA LYS A 560 -10.19 12.87 8.69
C LYS A 560 -10.38 13.20 10.16
N CYS A 561 -11.42 12.63 10.80
CA CYS A 561 -11.68 12.84 12.21
C CYS A 561 -10.56 12.27 13.09
N ALA A 562 -10.07 11.08 12.75
CA ALA A 562 -8.92 10.49 13.41
C ALA A 562 -7.69 11.40 13.25
N LEU A 563 -7.41 11.94 12.05
CA LEU A 563 -6.29 12.87 11.85
C LEU A 563 -6.43 14.17 12.65
N HIS A 564 -7.65 14.72 12.77
CA HIS A 564 -7.92 15.86 13.65
C HIS A 564 -7.74 15.51 15.14
N ASP A 565 -8.12 14.30 15.58
CA ASP A 565 -7.87 13.84 16.95
C ASP A 565 -6.39 13.59 17.22
N LEU A 566 -5.65 13.03 16.26
CA LEU A 566 -4.20 12.89 16.35
C LEU A 566 -3.56 14.26 16.55
N ARG A 567 -3.94 15.25 15.72
CA ARG A 567 -3.50 16.64 15.85
C ARG A 567 -3.80 17.23 17.23
N ARG A 568 -4.99 16.98 17.78
CA ARG A 568 -5.36 17.43 19.13
C ARG A 568 -4.51 16.77 20.21
N LEU A 569 -4.20 15.48 20.04
CA LEU A 569 -3.42 14.68 20.99
C LEU A 569 -1.94 15.08 21.02
N ILE A 570 -1.32 15.26 19.85
CA ILE A 570 0.13 15.55 19.75
C ILE A 570 0.44 17.05 19.65
N GLY A 571 -0.56 17.87 19.37
CA GLY A 571 -0.44 19.33 19.22
C GLY A 571 -0.14 19.79 17.79
N ASP A 572 -0.54 21.03 17.48
CA ASP A 572 -0.45 21.64 16.15
C ASP A 572 0.97 21.62 15.57
N THR A 573 1.97 21.98 16.38
CA THR A 573 3.37 22.04 15.96
C THR A 573 3.91 20.65 15.60
N ALA A 574 3.62 19.64 16.42
CA ALA A 574 4.05 18.27 16.16
C ALA A 574 3.35 17.68 14.92
N MET A 575 2.05 17.91 14.76
CA MET A 575 1.30 17.46 13.57
C MET A 575 1.79 18.11 12.29
N THR A 576 2.04 19.43 12.32
CA THR A 576 2.57 20.16 11.15
C THR A 576 3.93 19.62 10.75
N LYS A 577 4.82 19.38 11.73
CA LYS A 577 6.13 18.78 11.48
C LYS A 577 6.01 17.35 10.97
N LEU A 578 5.15 16.54 11.59
CA LEU A 578 4.88 15.15 11.20
C LEU A 578 4.51 15.06 9.71
N LEU A 579 3.47 15.78 9.27
CA LEU A 579 3.00 15.65 7.88
C LEU A 579 4.03 16.13 6.87
N LYS A 580 4.79 17.19 7.21
CA LYS A 580 5.85 17.69 6.33
C LYS A 580 7.03 16.72 6.22
N ASP A 581 7.47 16.17 7.34
CA ASP A 581 8.57 15.20 7.36
C ASP A 581 8.15 13.88 6.72
N TYR A 582 6.91 13.45 6.95
CA TYR A 582 6.33 12.26 6.33
C TYR A 582 6.26 12.42 4.81
N ALA A 583 5.72 13.54 4.32
CA ALA A 583 5.70 13.82 2.89
C ALA A 583 7.12 13.84 2.30
N THR A 584 8.08 14.46 2.99
CA THR A 584 9.48 14.50 2.55
C THR A 584 10.12 13.11 2.50
N ALA A 585 9.85 12.25 3.48
CA ALA A 585 10.41 10.90 3.56
C ALA A 585 9.86 9.96 2.48
N HIS A 586 8.61 10.18 2.05
CA HIS A 586 7.93 9.37 1.05
C HIS A 586 7.78 10.08 -0.31
N TRP A 587 8.55 11.14 -0.57
CA TRP A 587 8.43 11.93 -1.79
C TRP A 587 8.69 11.08 -3.05
N TYR A 588 7.67 10.90 -3.90
CA TYR A 588 7.61 9.97 -5.04
C TYR A 588 7.70 8.47 -4.68
N GLY A 589 7.74 8.15 -3.39
CA GLY A 589 7.68 6.81 -2.85
C GLY A 589 6.24 6.33 -2.69
N VAL A 590 6.07 5.13 -2.15
CA VAL A 590 4.77 4.58 -1.77
C VAL A 590 4.80 4.41 -0.26
N SER A 591 3.78 4.93 0.40
CA SER A 591 3.59 4.99 1.82
C SER A 591 2.65 3.88 2.27
N THR A 592 2.74 3.49 3.54
CA THR A 592 1.92 2.44 4.14
C THR A 592 1.40 2.86 5.50
N THR A 593 0.32 2.22 5.95
CA THR A 593 -0.28 2.50 7.26
C THR A 593 0.74 2.33 8.39
N ALA A 594 1.58 1.29 8.33
CA ALA A 594 2.61 1.03 9.32
C ALA A 594 3.68 2.14 9.34
N GLU A 595 4.10 2.64 8.17
CA GLU A 595 5.07 3.74 8.08
C GLU A 595 4.50 5.06 8.63
N PHE A 596 3.23 5.36 8.34
CA PHE A 596 2.58 6.54 8.93
C PHE A 596 2.49 6.43 10.45
N LYS A 597 2.08 5.28 10.98
CA LYS A 597 1.99 5.05 12.44
C LYS A 597 3.35 5.19 13.11
N ALA A 598 4.41 4.68 12.48
CA ALA A 598 5.79 4.83 12.96
C ALA A 598 6.23 6.31 12.94
N ALA A 599 5.95 7.04 11.85
CA ALA A 599 6.25 8.46 11.75
C ALA A 599 5.50 9.29 12.81
N ALA A 600 4.21 9.00 13.00
CA ALA A 600 3.37 9.65 14.02
C ALA A 600 3.89 9.37 15.43
N GLN A 601 4.30 8.13 15.73
CA GLN A 601 4.89 7.79 17.01
C GLN A 601 6.25 8.49 17.21
N ALA A 602 7.06 8.64 16.17
CA ALA A 602 8.33 9.36 16.25
C ALA A 602 8.15 10.87 16.49
N ALA A 603 6.98 11.44 16.16
CA ALA A 603 6.68 12.86 16.34
C ALA A 603 6.27 13.23 17.78
N THR A 604 6.05 12.26 18.67
CA THR A 604 5.58 12.49 20.04
C THR A 604 6.11 11.48 21.05
N SER A 605 6.24 11.86 22.31
CA SER A 605 6.51 10.92 23.41
C SER A 605 5.23 10.26 23.97
N THR A 606 4.06 10.66 23.47
CA THR A 606 2.78 10.05 23.84
C THR A 606 2.67 8.68 23.16
N ASP A 607 2.35 7.65 23.92
CA ASP A 607 2.08 6.31 23.36
C ASP A 607 0.78 6.33 22.54
N LEU A 608 0.91 6.06 21.24
CA LEU A 608 -0.22 6.08 20.30
C LEU A 608 -0.89 4.71 20.13
N THR A 609 -0.46 3.65 20.83
CA THR A 609 -1.06 2.31 20.68
C THR A 609 -2.57 2.32 20.93
N SER A 610 -3.02 2.98 22.00
CA SER A 610 -4.45 3.08 22.32
C SER A 610 -5.22 3.96 21.32
N PHE A 611 -4.57 4.98 20.76
CA PHE A 611 -5.14 5.85 19.73
C PHE A 611 -5.48 5.05 18.47
N TRP A 612 -4.54 4.27 17.94
CA TRP A 612 -4.76 3.46 16.74
C TRP A 612 -5.89 2.44 16.92
N SER A 613 -5.92 1.78 18.07
CA SER A 613 -6.99 0.82 18.40
C SER A 613 -8.36 1.50 18.50
N THR A 614 -8.44 2.68 19.12
CA THR A 614 -9.70 3.45 19.26
C THR A 614 -10.27 3.87 17.91
N HIS A 615 -9.40 4.29 16.99
CA HIS A 615 -9.79 4.71 15.64
C HIS A 615 -9.87 3.55 14.64
N ARG A 616 -9.60 2.31 15.06
CA ARG A 616 -9.60 1.11 14.20
C ARG A 616 -8.68 1.26 12.99
N ILE A 617 -7.46 1.73 13.26
CA ILE A 617 -6.38 1.86 12.28
C ILE A 617 -5.39 0.72 12.55
N ASP A 618 -5.63 -0.40 11.88
CA ASP A 618 -4.81 -1.61 11.99
C ASP A 618 -3.60 -1.54 11.04
N GLY A 619 -2.61 -2.43 11.23
CA GLY A 619 -1.35 -2.44 10.48
C GLY A 619 -0.20 -1.97 11.34
#